data_AF-A0A328U6P9-F1
#
_entry.id   AF-A0A328U6P9-F1
#
_cell.length_a   1.000
_cell.length_b   1.000
_cell.length_c   1.000
_cell.angle_alpha   90.00
_cell.angle_beta   90.00
_cell.angle_gamma   90.00
#
_symmetry.space_group_name_H-M   'P 1'
#
loop_
_entity.id
_entity.type
_entity.pdbx_description
1 polymer ?
#
loop_
_entity_poly.entity_id
_entity_poly.type
_entity_poly.pdbx_seq_one_letter_code
_entity_poly.pdbx_strand_id
1 'polypeptide(L)'
;MEGSFMYRRKQRMKRITAAGAACMLLLSLSAPLAHADGNTQIFPISAEVQQASSVQVTTKTISEKTDVFEGVLHIPVISGLQDAAYQATLNANIARRAANELEALKKQAEADAASAEGVYEFRPYSMELDYKLIGDGSAKNGNVLSFKVMTWFYTGGAHGSTRVEAYNVRNEAKASAIKLKELFGAGYKSVINKAVQAEITAHEELYFPDAFKSIADNQPFYLKDGKAVIIFQEYEIAPYAVGLPEIAVALPSKTAPVPGKLASFSIIVNGTTLTGVKLYVGRDGIAMAPLRQVSAKLGYGLEWKDGQVGLHKGTQRITLQTGKDTYSADKESLSLGAAPVVKYNTLYVPLSFFSKVLKATVTYSKDSVLIQ
;
A
#
# COMPACT_ATOMS: atom_id res chain seq x y z
N MET A 1 -63.20 -14.67 63.32
CA MET A 1 -61.96 -14.01 63.75
C MET A 1 -60.84 -14.49 62.86
N GLU A 2 -60.10 -13.53 62.29
CA GLU A 2 -58.73 -13.65 61.73
C GLU A 2 -58.54 -14.64 60.55
N GLY A 3 -58.19 -14.24 59.33
CA GLY A 3 -57.29 -13.18 58.90
C GLY A 3 -55.89 -13.75 58.67
N SER A 4 -55.52 -14.10 57.43
CA SER A 4 -54.11 -14.12 57.03
C SER A 4 -53.95 -13.95 55.52
N PHE A 5 -52.90 -13.23 55.18
CA PHE A 5 -52.71 -12.41 53.99
C PHE A 5 -52.19 -13.19 52.78
N MET A 6 -52.63 -12.74 51.60
CA MET A 6 -51.93 -12.98 50.33
C MET A 6 -50.54 -12.33 50.33
N TYR A 7 -49.53 -13.03 49.82
CA TYR A 7 -48.41 -12.38 49.14
C TYR A 7 -48.05 -13.13 47.85
N ARG A 8 -48.59 -12.64 46.74
CA ARG A 8 -48.32 -13.12 45.38
C ARG A 8 -47.11 -12.35 44.86
N ARG A 9 -45.89 -12.89 45.01
CA ARG A 9 -44.66 -12.28 44.46
C ARG A 9 -44.64 -12.48 42.94
N LYS A 10 -45.09 -11.46 42.19
CA LYS A 10 -44.87 -11.36 40.73
C LYS A 10 -43.36 -11.20 40.49
N GLN A 11 -42.65 -12.27 40.17
CA GLN A 11 -41.34 -12.15 39.52
C GLN A 11 -41.58 -11.68 38.08
N ARG A 12 -41.38 -10.38 37.83
CA ARG A 12 -41.19 -9.87 36.48
C ARG A 12 -39.85 -10.41 35.98
N MET A 13 -39.89 -11.39 35.07
CA MET A 13 -38.76 -11.73 34.20
C MET A 13 -38.39 -10.45 33.43
N LYS A 14 -37.36 -9.74 33.88
CA LYS A 14 -36.66 -8.77 33.05
C LYS A 14 -35.88 -9.60 32.04
N ARG A 15 -36.28 -9.55 30.77
CA ARG A 15 -35.45 -9.99 29.65
C ARG A 15 -34.17 -9.14 29.71
N ILE A 16 -33.09 -9.71 30.23
CA ILE A 16 -31.76 -9.14 30.06
C ILE A 16 -31.36 -9.53 28.63
N THR A 17 -31.68 -8.64 27.69
CA THR A 17 -30.96 -8.57 26.42
C THR A 17 -29.50 -8.33 26.77
N ALA A 18 -28.67 -9.36 26.66
CA ALA A 18 -27.23 -9.24 26.65
C ALA A 18 -26.82 -8.54 25.34
N ALA A 19 -27.05 -7.23 25.29
CA ALA A 19 -26.42 -6.32 24.35
C ALA A 19 -25.11 -5.87 24.98
N GLY A 20 -24.08 -6.71 24.84
CA GLY A 20 -22.71 -6.44 25.28
C GLY A 20 -21.77 -6.23 24.09
N ALA A 21 -22.26 -5.62 23.01
CA ALA A 21 -21.41 -5.03 21.98
C ALA A 21 -21.20 -3.56 22.36
N ALA A 22 -20.31 -3.32 23.32
CA ALA A 22 -19.75 -1.98 23.47
C ALA A 22 -18.81 -1.75 22.28
N CYS A 23 -19.39 -1.30 21.17
CA CYS A 23 -18.67 -0.63 20.09
C CYS A 23 -17.86 0.51 20.71
N MET A 24 -16.59 0.26 21.05
CA MET A 24 -15.63 1.35 21.14
C MET A 24 -15.39 1.84 19.71
N LEU A 25 -16.21 2.83 19.33
CA LEU A 25 -15.80 3.91 18.45
C LEU A 25 -14.59 4.60 19.10
N LEU A 26 -13.42 3.96 19.03
CA LEU A 26 -12.18 4.71 18.92
C LEU A 26 -12.30 5.40 17.58
N LEU A 27 -12.82 6.63 17.63
CA LEU A 27 -12.88 7.57 16.51
C LEU A 27 -11.65 7.32 15.65
N SER A 28 -11.90 6.91 14.41
CA SER A 28 -10.93 7.03 13.33
C SER A 28 -10.60 8.52 13.24
N LEU A 29 -9.68 9.00 14.08
CA LEU A 29 -8.87 10.15 13.76
C LEU A 29 -7.95 9.67 12.64
N SER A 30 -8.55 9.48 11.46
CA SER A 30 -7.99 9.85 10.18
C SER A 30 -7.78 11.37 10.20
N ALA A 31 -6.95 11.83 11.15
CA ALA A 31 -6.28 13.09 11.00
C ALA A 31 -5.51 12.93 9.68
N PRO A 32 -5.75 13.79 8.68
CA PRO A 32 -4.95 13.78 7.48
C PRO A 32 -3.49 13.88 7.92
N LEU A 33 -2.64 13.00 7.39
CA LEU A 33 -1.19 13.20 7.45
C LEU A 33 -0.95 14.62 6.95
N ALA A 34 -0.63 15.53 7.87
CA ALA A 34 -0.72 16.96 7.65
C ALA A 34 0.17 17.35 6.46
N HIS A 35 -0.42 18.09 5.52
CA HIS A 35 0.26 18.64 4.36
C HIS A 35 0.94 19.94 4.82
N ALA A 36 2.22 20.09 4.54
CA ALA A 36 2.92 21.36 4.70
C ALA A 36 2.98 22.04 3.33
N ASP A 37 2.21 23.12 3.16
CA ASP A 37 2.30 24.01 2.02
C ASP A 37 3.66 24.70 2.01
N GLY A 38 4.36 24.58 0.89
CA GLY A 38 5.69 25.15 0.72
C GLY A 38 5.63 26.61 0.30
N ASN A 39 6.44 27.45 0.92
CA ASN A 39 7.18 28.46 0.17
C ASN A 39 8.34 29.06 0.98
N THR A 40 9.57 28.66 0.68
CA THR A 40 10.74 29.57 0.74
C THR A 40 11.88 29.00 -0.09
N GLN A 41 12.42 29.79 -1.02
CA GLN A 41 13.72 29.51 -1.64
C GLN A 41 14.86 29.85 -0.67
N ILE A 42 16.04 29.23 -0.81
CA ILE A 42 17.35 29.86 -1.07
C ILE A 42 18.51 28.79 -1.06
N PHE A 43 19.25 28.79 -2.19
CA PHE A 43 20.63 28.43 -2.62
C PHE A 43 21.48 27.24 -2.10
N PRO A 44 22.34 26.65 -2.99
CA PRO A 44 23.01 25.37 -2.77
C PRO A 44 24.41 25.51 -2.15
N ILE A 45 24.77 24.57 -1.29
CA ILE A 45 26.15 24.27 -0.95
C ILE A 45 26.43 22.84 -1.43
N SER A 46 27.36 22.72 -2.37
CA SER A 46 27.87 21.43 -2.83
C SER A 46 28.76 20.85 -1.74
N ALA A 47 28.34 19.72 -1.17
CA ALA A 47 29.16 18.86 -0.34
C ALA A 47 29.17 17.46 -0.95
N GLU A 48 30.33 16.82 -0.90
CA GLU A 48 30.64 15.54 -1.54
C GLU A 48 29.60 14.46 -1.22
N VAL A 49 29.27 13.64 -2.23
CA VAL A 49 28.35 12.50 -2.10
C VAL A 49 29.01 11.44 -1.23
N GLN A 50 28.84 11.59 0.08
CA GLN A 50 29.10 10.53 1.03
C GLN A 50 27.98 9.50 0.89
N GLN A 51 28.40 8.27 0.58
CA GLN A 51 27.56 7.10 0.36
C GLN A 51 26.46 7.02 1.43
N ALA A 52 25.19 7.14 1.00
CA ALA A 52 24.05 7.21 1.90
C ALA A 52 24.04 6.03 2.88
N SER A 53 24.25 6.31 4.16
CA SER A 53 24.03 5.34 5.23
C SER A 53 22.56 4.90 5.19
N SER A 54 22.33 3.60 5.33
CA SER A 54 20.96 3.04 5.41
C SER A 54 20.16 3.69 6.53
N VAL A 55 18.85 3.84 6.35
CA VAL A 55 17.96 4.32 7.42
C VAL A 55 17.99 3.29 8.55
N GLN A 56 18.22 3.76 9.77
CA GLN A 56 18.21 2.93 10.97
C GLN A 56 16.90 3.15 11.72
N VAL A 57 16.30 2.07 12.19
CA VAL A 57 15.10 2.09 13.03
C VAL A 57 15.42 1.46 14.37
N THR A 58 15.66 2.30 15.37
CA THR A 58 15.89 1.89 16.75
C THR A 58 14.58 1.91 17.55
N THR A 59 14.62 1.38 18.77
CA THR A 59 13.45 1.28 19.64
C THR A 59 13.58 2.24 20.82
N LYS A 60 12.51 2.98 21.10
CA LYS A 60 12.30 3.64 22.40
C LYS A 60 11.23 2.87 23.16
N THR A 61 11.58 2.34 24.32
CA THR A 61 10.66 1.60 25.17
C THR A 61 9.96 2.53 26.18
N ILE A 62 8.65 2.39 26.30
CA ILE A 62 7.87 2.88 27.44
C ILE A 62 7.24 1.66 28.11
N SER A 63 7.34 1.57 29.42
CA SER A 63 6.66 0.53 30.19
C SER A 63 5.98 1.17 31.40
N GLU A 64 4.70 0.85 31.58
CA GLU A 64 3.88 1.33 32.69
C GLU A 64 3.03 0.19 33.24
N LYS A 65 2.86 0.16 34.56
CA LYS A 65 2.03 -0.84 35.24
C LYS A 65 1.37 -0.23 36.45
N THR A 66 0.07 -0.47 36.59
CA THR A 66 -0.78 -0.14 37.75
C THR A 66 -1.65 -1.35 38.08
N ASP A 67 -2.49 -1.25 39.11
CA ASP A 67 -3.44 -2.32 39.45
C ASP A 67 -4.53 -2.53 38.39
N VAL A 68 -4.77 -1.53 37.53
CA VAL A 68 -5.86 -1.54 36.54
C VAL A 68 -5.35 -1.55 35.10
N PHE A 69 -4.05 -1.40 34.87
CA PHE A 69 -3.48 -1.25 33.54
C PHE A 69 -2.03 -1.76 33.45
N GLU A 70 -1.66 -2.39 32.33
CA GLU A 70 -0.28 -2.75 31.98
C GLU A 70 0.04 -2.38 30.53
N GLY A 71 1.16 -1.70 30.30
CA GLY A 71 1.56 -1.25 28.97
C GLY A 71 3.05 -1.46 28.71
N VAL A 72 3.40 -2.02 27.55
CA VAL A 72 4.77 -2.11 27.04
C VAL A 72 4.80 -1.68 25.59
N LEU A 73 5.42 -0.54 25.31
CA LEU A 73 5.44 0.07 23.98
C LEU A 73 6.88 0.15 23.47
N HIS A 74 7.19 -0.63 22.44
CA HIS A 74 8.42 -0.58 21.65
C HIS A 74 8.23 0.37 20.46
N ILE A 75 8.42 1.67 20.70
CA ILE A 75 8.15 2.71 19.71
C ILE A 75 9.32 2.83 18.71
N PRO A 76 9.10 2.76 17.38
CA PRO A 76 10.17 2.94 16.41
C PRO A 76 10.66 4.39 16.38
N VAL A 77 11.98 4.55 16.31
CA VAL A 77 12.67 5.83 16.14
C VAL A 77 13.51 5.75 14.87
N ILE A 78 13.14 6.57 13.88
CA ILE A 78 13.78 6.60 12.56
C ILE A 78 14.96 7.58 12.57
N SER A 79 16.09 7.16 12.03
CA SER A 79 17.28 7.99 11.82
C SER A 79 17.94 7.69 10.47
N GLY A 80 18.62 8.68 9.89
CA GLY A 80 19.32 8.53 8.60
C GLY A 80 18.45 8.74 7.36
N LEU A 81 17.25 9.32 7.49
CA LEU A 81 16.53 9.84 6.32
C LEU A 81 17.29 11.05 5.74
N GLN A 82 17.28 11.18 4.42
CA GLN A 82 17.90 12.31 3.73
C GLN A 82 17.22 13.65 4.04
N ASP A 83 15.92 13.62 4.37
CA ASP A 83 15.14 14.78 4.79
C ASP A 83 14.95 14.76 6.33
N ALA A 84 15.80 15.51 7.03
CA ALA A 84 15.80 15.57 8.49
C ALA A 84 14.51 16.19 9.07
N ALA A 85 13.87 17.13 8.35
CA ALA A 85 12.63 17.77 8.81
C ALA A 85 11.46 16.80 8.73
N TYR A 86 11.36 16.04 7.64
CA TYR A 86 10.39 14.96 7.51
C TYR A 86 10.61 13.88 8.57
N GLN A 87 11.87 13.49 8.81
CA GLN A 87 12.22 12.51 9.85
C GLN A 87 11.75 12.94 11.24
N ALA A 88 12.05 14.18 11.64
CA ALA A 88 11.64 14.72 12.94
C ALA A 88 10.11 14.71 13.07
N THR A 89 9.40 15.10 12.01
CA THR A 89 7.94 15.10 11.96
C THR A 89 7.36 13.68 12.07
N LEU A 90 7.93 12.71 11.34
CA LEU A 90 7.50 11.31 11.39
C LEU A 90 7.66 10.72 12.80
N ASN A 91 8.85 10.88 13.39
CA ASN A 91 9.13 10.42 14.76
C ASN A 91 8.18 11.06 15.78
N ALA A 92 7.98 12.39 15.69
CA ALA A 92 7.08 13.10 16.59
C ALA A 92 5.63 12.63 16.46
N ASN A 93 5.17 12.35 15.23
CA ASN A 93 3.81 11.86 14.99
C ASN A 93 3.59 10.45 15.56
N ILE A 94 4.55 9.54 15.37
CA ILE A 94 4.50 8.18 15.92
C ILE A 94 4.50 8.23 17.45
N ALA A 95 5.44 8.97 18.05
CA ALA A 95 5.54 9.10 19.49
C ALA A 95 4.28 9.73 20.11
N ARG A 96 3.74 10.79 19.49
CA ARG A 96 2.52 11.44 19.96
C ARG A 96 1.30 10.53 19.88
N ARG A 97 1.17 9.74 18.81
CA ARG A 97 0.09 8.76 18.68
C ARG A 97 0.16 7.72 19.80
N ALA A 98 1.33 7.09 19.96
CA ALA A 98 1.56 6.10 20.99
C ALA A 98 1.26 6.63 22.41
N ALA A 99 1.73 7.84 22.73
CA ALA A 99 1.47 8.48 24.02
C ALA A 99 -0.02 8.79 24.24
N ASN A 100 -0.72 9.31 23.22
CA ASN A 100 -2.14 9.61 23.31
C ASN A 100 -2.99 8.35 23.50
N GLU A 101 -2.66 7.26 22.81
CA GLU A 101 -3.37 5.98 22.92
C GLU A 101 -3.14 5.32 24.28
N LEU A 102 -1.90 5.32 24.76
CA LEU A 102 -1.55 4.87 26.12
C LEU A 102 -2.35 5.63 27.18
N GLU A 103 -2.33 6.97 27.12
CA GLU A 103 -3.01 7.81 28.09
C GLU A 103 -4.54 7.67 28.03
N ALA A 104 -5.11 7.55 26.84
CA ALA A 104 -6.54 7.32 26.67
C ALA A 104 -6.97 5.98 27.26
N LEU A 105 -6.20 4.92 27.01
CA LEU A 105 -6.52 3.58 27.50
C LEU A 105 -6.37 3.47 29.02
N LYS A 106 -5.34 4.11 29.60
CA LYS A 106 -5.19 4.22 31.06
C LYS A 106 -6.38 4.89 31.72
N LYS A 107 -6.80 6.05 31.21
CA LYS A 107 -7.99 6.76 31.70
C LYS A 107 -9.25 5.93 31.60
N GLN A 108 -9.41 5.18 30.51
CA GLN A 108 -10.53 4.27 30.35
C GLN A 108 -10.48 3.12 31.37
N ALA A 109 -9.30 2.54 31.60
CA ALA A 109 -9.11 1.48 32.59
C ALA A 109 -9.48 1.94 34.01
N GLU A 110 -9.05 3.14 34.41
CA GLU A 110 -9.40 3.73 35.71
C GLU A 110 -10.92 3.94 35.85
N ALA A 111 -11.58 4.48 34.81
CA ALA A 111 -13.01 4.72 34.82
C ALA A 111 -13.83 3.42 34.88
N ASP A 112 -13.41 2.39 34.13
CA ASP A 112 -14.11 1.11 34.10
C ASP A 112 -13.85 0.30 35.37
N ALA A 113 -12.65 0.36 35.95
CA ALA A 113 -12.35 -0.25 37.24
C ALA A 113 -13.21 0.35 38.36
N ALA A 114 -13.34 1.68 38.41
CA ALA A 114 -14.22 2.35 39.38
C ALA A 114 -15.69 1.95 39.19
N SER A 115 -16.13 1.72 37.95
CA SER A 115 -17.49 1.27 37.64
C SER A 115 -17.75 -0.21 37.96
N ALA A 116 -16.69 -1.03 38.03
CA ALA A 116 -16.78 -2.45 38.34
C ALA A 116 -16.83 -2.74 39.84
N GLU A 117 -16.40 -1.79 40.69
CA GLU A 117 -16.29 -1.96 42.13
C GLU A 117 -17.61 -2.41 42.77
N GLY A 118 -17.58 -3.57 43.43
CA GLY A 118 -18.77 -4.18 44.05
C GLY A 118 -19.78 -4.78 43.07
N VAL A 119 -19.52 -4.77 41.76
CA VAL A 119 -20.39 -5.32 40.72
C VAL A 119 -19.82 -6.60 40.12
N TYR A 120 -18.55 -6.59 39.70
CA TYR A 120 -17.85 -7.75 39.12
C TYR A 120 -16.33 -7.61 39.26
N GLU A 121 -15.59 -8.71 39.03
CA GLU A 121 -14.13 -8.70 39.03
C GLU A 121 -13.60 -7.94 37.80
N PHE A 122 -12.92 -6.82 38.03
CA PHE A 122 -12.25 -6.07 36.98
C PHE A 122 -10.93 -6.75 36.59
N ARG A 123 -10.72 -6.92 35.29
CA ARG A 123 -9.45 -7.41 34.74
C ARG A 123 -8.64 -6.22 34.22
N PRO A 124 -7.35 -6.09 34.58
CA PRO A 124 -6.51 -5.00 34.09
C PRO A 124 -6.53 -4.91 32.57
N TYR A 125 -6.57 -3.69 32.05
CA TYR A 125 -6.41 -3.45 30.62
C TYR A 125 -4.94 -3.59 30.24
N SER A 126 -4.68 -3.95 28.98
CA SER A 126 -3.31 -4.12 28.50
C SER A 126 -3.09 -3.44 27.16
N MET A 127 -1.88 -2.94 26.93
CA MET A 127 -1.44 -2.37 25.66
C MET A 127 -0.03 -2.82 25.31
N GLU A 128 0.14 -3.37 24.13
CA GLU A 128 1.44 -3.72 23.57
C GLU A 128 1.61 -3.00 22.23
N LEU A 129 2.74 -2.35 22.02
CA LEU A 129 3.07 -1.73 20.75
C LEU A 129 4.40 -2.26 20.26
N ASP A 130 4.41 -2.83 19.07
CA ASP A 130 5.61 -3.29 18.39
C ASP A 130 5.66 -2.76 16.96
N TYR A 131 6.81 -2.91 16.30
CA TYR A 131 6.97 -2.56 14.91
C TYR A 131 7.78 -3.59 14.13
N LYS A 132 7.59 -3.59 12.82
CA LYS A 132 8.34 -4.43 11.89
C LYS A 132 8.88 -3.59 10.74
N LEU A 133 10.20 -3.50 10.63
CA LEU A 133 10.88 -2.94 9.47
C LEU A 133 10.77 -3.92 8.29
N ILE A 134 10.44 -3.40 7.12
CA ILE A 134 10.19 -4.18 5.90
C ILE A 134 11.11 -3.72 4.76
N GLY A 135 11.25 -2.41 4.55
CA GLY A 135 12.22 -1.78 3.66
C GLY A 135 13.03 -0.74 4.42
N ASP A 136 14.35 -0.78 4.29
CA ASP A 136 15.29 0.02 5.09
C ASP A 136 15.64 1.40 4.49
N GLY A 137 14.92 1.85 3.47
CA GLY A 137 15.18 3.14 2.83
C GLY A 137 16.50 3.23 2.07
N SER A 138 17.24 2.13 1.91
CA SER A 138 18.50 2.10 1.15
C SER A 138 18.26 2.08 -0.36
N ALA A 139 19.30 2.45 -1.13
CA ALA A 139 19.27 2.37 -2.59
C ALA A 139 19.01 0.94 -3.10
N LYS A 140 19.49 -0.09 -2.38
CA LYS A 140 19.22 -1.51 -2.69
C LYS A 140 17.72 -1.82 -2.63
N ASN A 141 17.00 -1.17 -1.71
CA ASN A 141 15.56 -1.31 -1.54
C ASN A 141 14.79 -0.14 -2.18
N GLY A 142 15.34 0.43 -3.27
CA GLY A 142 14.67 1.43 -4.08
C GLY A 142 14.44 2.78 -3.39
N ASN A 143 15.24 3.10 -2.36
CA ASN A 143 15.09 4.28 -1.51
C ASN A 143 13.70 4.37 -0.85
N VAL A 144 13.14 3.22 -0.45
CA VAL A 144 11.85 3.16 0.24
C VAL A 144 12.04 2.63 1.67
N LEU A 145 11.73 3.49 2.64
CA LEU A 145 11.52 3.07 4.02
C LEU A 145 10.07 2.55 4.11
N SER A 146 9.91 1.29 4.50
CA SER A 146 8.59 0.67 4.69
C SER A 146 8.58 -0.09 6.00
N PHE A 147 7.60 0.17 6.86
CA PHE A 147 7.45 -0.52 8.14
C PHE A 147 5.99 -0.47 8.58
N LYS A 148 5.62 -1.38 9.50
CA LYS A 148 4.32 -1.36 10.17
C LYS A 148 4.47 -1.26 11.67
N VAL A 149 3.52 -0.58 12.31
CA VAL A 149 3.34 -0.50 13.76
C VAL A 149 2.10 -1.32 14.09
N MET A 150 2.19 -2.17 15.10
CA MET A 150 1.12 -3.06 15.54
C MET A 150 0.86 -2.72 16.99
N THR A 151 -0.35 -2.24 17.28
CA THR A 151 -0.79 -1.88 18.62
C THR A 151 -1.86 -2.88 19.03
N TRP A 152 -1.49 -3.81 19.90
CA TRP A 152 -2.42 -4.72 20.54
C TRP A 152 -2.97 -4.09 21.82
N PHE A 153 -4.25 -4.30 22.09
CA PHE A 153 -4.90 -3.86 23.32
C PHE A 153 -5.90 -4.91 23.81
N TYR A 154 -6.05 -4.97 25.13
CA TYR A 154 -7.08 -5.77 25.80
C TYR A 154 -7.86 -4.89 26.78
N THR A 155 -9.16 -4.81 26.58
CA THR A 155 -10.10 -4.03 27.38
C THR A 155 -11.16 -4.91 28.04
N GLY A 156 -10.82 -6.16 28.36
CA GLY A 156 -11.78 -7.18 28.78
C GLY A 156 -12.38 -7.97 27.61
N GLY A 157 -13.25 -8.94 27.93
CA GLY A 157 -13.87 -9.84 26.95
C GLY A 157 -13.09 -11.14 26.73
N ALA A 158 -13.34 -11.82 25.61
CA ALA A 158 -12.76 -13.13 25.34
C ALA A 158 -11.31 -13.07 24.80
N HIS A 159 -10.92 -11.96 24.18
CA HIS A 159 -9.59 -11.76 23.58
C HIS A 159 -9.28 -10.26 23.43
N GLY A 160 -8.01 -9.94 23.22
CA GLY A 160 -7.59 -8.60 22.80
C GLY A 160 -7.78 -8.36 21.30
N SER A 161 -7.41 -7.17 20.84
CA SER A 161 -7.47 -6.79 19.43
C SER A 161 -6.22 -6.04 19.00
N THR A 162 -5.84 -6.23 17.74
CA THR A 162 -4.67 -5.59 17.14
C THR A 162 -5.10 -4.56 16.11
N ARG A 163 -4.59 -3.33 16.24
CA ARG A 163 -4.60 -2.34 15.16
C ARG A 163 -3.25 -2.31 14.46
N VAL A 164 -3.26 -2.21 13.14
CA VAL A 164 -2.04 -2.02 12.34
C VAL A 164 -2.06 -0.71 11.58
N GLU A 165 -1.02 0.10 11.79
CA GLU A 165 -0.64 1.21 10.92
C GLU A 165 0.57 0.83 10.07
N ALA A 166 0.62 1.33 8.84
CA ALA A 166 1.75 1.10 7.94
C ALA A 166 2.25 2.41 7.35
N TYR A 167 3.58 2.52 7.24
CA TYR A 167 4.30 3.72 6.83
C TYR A 167 5.18 3.38 5.64
N ASN A 168 5.06 4.15 4.56
CA ASN A 168 5.88 4.03 3.36
C ASN A 168 6.41 5.41 3.00
N VAL A 169 7.73 5.57 3.04
CA VAL A 169 8.41 6.85 2.82
C VAL A 169 9.42 6.71 1.70
N ARG A 170 9.34 7.61 0.73
CA ARG A 170 10.38 7.80 -0.29
C ARG A 170 11.54 8.57 0.36
N ASN A 171 12.67 7.90 0.56
CA ASN A 171 13.87 8.44 1.18
C ASN A 171 14.72 9.19 0.14
N GLU A 172 14.39 10.45 -0.08
CA GLU A 172 15.07 11.37 -0.99
C GLU A 172 15.31 12.70 -0.25
N ALA A 173 16.09 13.62 -0.83
CA ALA A 173 16.38 14.93 -0.23
C ALA A 173 15.12 15.73 0.19
N LYS A 174 14.00 15.49 -0.50
CA LYS A 174 12.66 15.91 -0.06
C LYS A 174 11.81 14.66 0.11
N ALA A 175 11.71 14.16 1.33
CA ALA A 175 11.00 12.92 1.61
C ALA A 175 9.50 13.11 1.47
N SER A 176 8.81 12.02 1.13
CA SER A 176 7.35 12.03 0.97
C SER A 176 6.75 10.67 1.31
N ALA A 177 5.51 10.68 1.81
CA ALA A 177 4.74 9.48 2.01
C ALA A 177 4.28 8.91 0.66
N ILE A 178 4.40 7.60 0.47
CA ILE A 178 3.95 6.91 -0.73
C ILE A 178 2.48 6.53 -0.56
N LYS A 179 1.65 6.88 -1.55
CA LYS A 179 0.21 6.54 -1.59
C LYS A 179 -0.09 5.46 -2.63
N LEU A 180 -1.14 4.65 -2.40
CA LEU A 180 -1.58 3.62 -3.37
C LEU A 180 -1.87 4.21 -4.76
N LYS A 181 -2.49 5.41 -4.82
CA LYS A 181 -2.75 6.12 -6.08
C LYS A 181 -1.47 6.42 -6.88
N GLU A 182 -0.34 6.67 -6.22
CA GLU A 182 0.94 6.92 -6.89
C GLU A 182 1.57 5.64 -7.44
N LEU A 183 1.27 4.50 -6.80
CA LEU A 183 1.80 3.19 -7.18
C LEU A 183 1.01 2.57 -8.34
N PHE A 184 -0.31 2.77 -8.37
CA PHE A 184 -1.22 2.11 -9.30
C PHE A 184 -1.99 3.07 -10.24
N GLY A 185 -1.74 4.38 -10.16
CA GLY A 185 -2.39 5.39 -11.00
C GLY A 185 -3.82 5.74 -10.58
N ALA A 186 -4.55 6.43 -11.45
CA ALA A 186 -5.92 6.88 -11.16
C ALA A 186 -6.89 5.70 -10.89
N GLY A 187 -6.63 4.55 -11.51
CA GLY A 187 -7.40 3.31 -11.36
C GLY A 187 -7.04 2.44 -10.16
N TYR A 188 -6.24 2.93 -9.19
CA TYR A 188 -5.68 2.11 -8.11
C TYR A 188 -6.71 1.26 -7.36
N LYS A 189 -7.88 1.82 -7.02
CA LYS A 189 -8.95 1.08 -6.34
C LYS A 189 -9.43 -0.10 -7.17
N SER A 190 -9.63 0.08 -8.47
CA SER A 190 -10.09 -1.00 -9.35
C SER A 190 -9.09 -2.15 -9.39
N VAL A 191 -7.79 -1.83 -9.55
CA VAL A 191 -6.71 -2.84 -9.58
C VAL A 191 -6.65 -3.62 -8.28
N ILE A 192 -6.65 -2.91 -7.14
CA ILE A 192 -6.53 -3.53 -5.83
C ILE A 192 -7.79 -4.31 -5.47
N ASN A 193 -8.98 -3.73 -5.66
CA ASN A 193 -10.25 -4.40 -5.38
C ASN A 193 -10.39 -5.69 -6.18
N LYS A 194 -9.93 -5.72 -7.44
CA LYS A 194 -9.92 -6.94 -8.25
C LYS A 194 -9.02 -8.02 -7.65
N ALA A 195 -7.84 -7.64 -7.17
CA ALA A 195 -6.92 -8.59 -6.52
C ALA A 195 -7.48 -9.11 -5.20
N VAL A 196 -8.06 -8.24 -4.38
CA VAL A 196 -8.72 -8.62 -3.12
C VAL A 196 -9.90 -9.55 -3.38
N GLN A 197 -10.74 -9.24 -4.37
CA GLN A 197 -11.87 -10.10 -4.72
C GLN A 197 -11.41 -11.47 -5.23
N ALA A 198 -10.32 -11.53 -5.99
CA ALA A 198 -9.76 -12.79 -6.46
C ALA A 198 -9.23 -13.65 -5.29
N GLU A 199 -8.59 -13.05 -4.29
CA GLU A 199 -8.17 -13.73 -3.06
C GLU A 199 -9.37 -14.28 -2.30
N ILE A 200 -10.40 -13.45 -2.09
CA ILE A 200 -11.62 -13.83 -1.37
C ILE A 200 -12.33 -15.00 -2.07
N THR A 201 -12.45 -14.96 -3.40
CA THR A 201 -13.08 -16.04 -4.18
C THR A 201 -12.24 -17.32 -4.22
N ALA A 202 -10.91 -17.22 -4.13
CA ALA A 202 -10.05 -18.41 -4.07
C ALA A 202 -10.11 -19.14 -2.72
N HIS A 203 -10.55 -18.43 -1.67
CA HIS A 203 -10.51 -18.87 -0.27
C HIS A 203 -11.79 -18.48 0.48
N GLU A 204 -12.96 -18.72 -0.12
CA GLU A 204 -14.26 -18.25 0.40
C GLU A 204 -14.54 -18.73 1.83
N GLU A 205 -13.97 -19.85 2.25
CA GLU A 205 -14.09 -20.40 3.60
C GLU A 205 -13.43 -19.53 4.69
N LEU A 206 -12.48 -18.67 4.31
CA LEU A 206 -11.75 -17.81 5.24
C LEU A 206 -12.42 -16.43 5.42
N TYR A 207 -13.22 -15.98 4.46
CA TYR A 207 -13.71 -14.61 4.40
C TYR A 207 -15.21 -14.51 4.64
N PHE A 208 -15.65 -13.33 5.10
CA PHE A 208 -17.08 -13.08 5.24
C PHE A 208 -17.73 -12.94 3.85
N PRO A 209 -18.86 -13.63 3.61
CA PRO A 209 -19.60 -13.47 2.37
C PRO A 209 -20.08 -12.01 2.24
N ASP A 210 -19.89 -11.43 1.06
CA ASP A 210 -20.31 -10.06 0.70
C ASP A 210 -19.75 -8.89 1.54
N ALA A 211 -18.79 -9.12 2.44
CA ALA A 211 -18.27 -8.06 3.31
C ALA A 211 -17.38 -7.04 2.57
N PHE A 212 -16.55 -7.49 1.64
CA PHE A 212 -15.66 -6.61 0.90
C PHE A 212 -16.40 -5.86 -0.22
N LYS A 213 -16.37 -4.52 -0.19
CA LYS A 213 -16.93 -3.66 -1.24
C LYS A 213 -15.84 -2.90 -2.00
N SER A 214 -14.91 -2.28 -1.28
CA SER A 214 -13.77 -1.56 -1.82
C SER A 214 -12.77 -1.26 -0.71
N ILE A 215 -11.49 -1.12 -1.06
CA ILE A 215 -10.51 -0.54 -0.16
C ILE A 215 -10.84 0.92 0.19
N ALA A 216 -10.39 1.37 1.37
CA ALA A 216 -10.37 2.77 1.76
C ALA A 216 -9.31 3.57 0.96
N ASP A 217 -9.47 4.89 0.87
CA ASP A 217 -8.47 5.78 0.23
C ASP A 217 -7.11 5.72 0.94
N ASN A 218 -7.14 5.51 2.25
CA ASN A 218 -5.99 5.39 3.14
C ASN A 218 -5.80 3.96 3.66
N GLN A 219 -6.20 2.94 2.89
CA GLN A 219 -6.02 1.53 3.29
C GLN A 219 -4.55 1.29 3.69
N PRO A 220 -4.28 0.73 4.88
CA PRO A 220 -2.92 0.42 5.30
C PRO A 220 -2.26 -0.57 4.33
N PHE A 221 -1.00 -0.30 3.99
CA PHE A 221 -0.24 -1.20 3.12
C PHE A 221 1.26 -1.07 3.40
N TYR A 222 2.03 -2.07 3.04
CA TYR A 222 3.49 -1.98 3.00
C TYR A 222 4.06 -2.43 1.65
N LEU A 223 5.33 -2.11 1.40
CA LEU A 223 6.03 -2.46 0.17
C LEU A 223 7.04 -3.56 0.42
N LYS A 224 6.90 -4.67 -0.29
CA LYS A 224 7.80 -5.82 -0.18
C LYS A 224 7.86 -6.58 -1.50
N ASP A 225 9.07 -6.96 -1.93
CA ASP A 225 9.30 -7.83 -3.08
C ASP A 225 8.55 -7.42 -4.37
N GLY A 226 8.52 -6.11 -4.66
CA GLY A 226 7.83 -5.56 -5.84
C GLY A 226 6.29 -5.59 -5.76
N LYS A 227 5.73 -5.77 -4.57
CA LYS A 227 4.29 -5.79 -4.30
C LYS A 227 3.91 -4.71 -3.28
N ALA A 228 2.69 -4.21 -3.38
CA ALA A 228 2.01 -3.56 -2.27
C ALA A 228 1.19 -4.62 -1.54
N VAL A 229 1.48 -4.85 -0.26
CA VAL A 229 0.71 -5.76 0.58
C VAL A 229 -0.33 -4.95 1.33
N ILE A 230 -1.60 -5.16 0.99
CA ILE A 230 -2.75 -4.45 1.55
C ILE A 230 -3.16 -5.15 2.84
N ILE A 231 -3.28 -4.39 3.92
CA ILE A 231 -3.64 -4.90 5.25
C ILE A 231 -5.10 -4.56 5.53
N PHE A 232 -5.86 -5.55 5.95
CA PHE A 232 -7.20 -5.42 6.51
C PHE A 232 -7.12 -5.59 8.03
N GLN A 233 -7.84 -4.75 8.77
CA GLN A 233 -7.94 -4.87 10.22
C GLN A 233 -8.71 -6.15 10.61
N GLU A 234 -8.57 -6.58 11.86
CA GLU A 234 -9.36 -7.69 12.40
C GLU A 234 -10.86 -7.43 12.17
N TYR A 235 -11.61 -8.46 11.78
CA TYR A 235 -13.04 -8.40 11.43
C TYR A 235 -13.44 -7.58 10.20
N GLU A 236 -12.51 -6.92 9.50
CA GLU A 236 -12.86 -6.06 8.36
C GLU A 236 -13.45 -6.85 7.19
N ILE A 237 -12.83 -7.99 6.85
CA ILE A 237 -13.28 -8.87 5.75
C ILE A 237 -13.31 -10.36 6.12
N ALA A 238 -12.87 -10.73 7.33
CA ALA A 238 -12.74 -12.11 7.78
C ALA A 238 -12.97 -12.24 9.29
N PRO A 239 -13.35 -13.42 9.81
CA PRO A 239 -13.43 -13.67 11.25
C PRO A 239 -12.08 -13.48 11.95
N TYR A 240 -12.12 -13.27 13.28
CA TYR A 240 -10.94 -13.11 14.14
C TYR A 240 -9.86 -14.18 13.94
N ALA A 241 -10.26 -15.43 13.70
CA ALA A 241 -9.35 -16.56 13.54
C ALA A 241 -8.38 -16.41 12.36
N VAL A 242 -8.72 -15.59 11.36
CA VAL A 242 -7.84 -15.26 10.23
C VAL A 242 -6.81 -14.19 10.61
N GLY A 243 -7.05 -13.46 11.69
CA GLY A 243 -6.20 -12.38 12.19
C GLY A 243 -6.33 -11.11 11.34
N LEU A 244 -5.20 -10.66 10.79
CA LEU A 244 -5.08 -9.45 9.97
C LEU A 244 -4.81 -9.87 8.51
N PRO A 245 -5.83 -9.98 7.64
CA PRO A 245 -5.62 -10.40 6.27
C PRO A 245 -4.64 -9.47 5.53
N GLU A 246 -3.61 -10.06 4.93
CA GLU A 246 -2.59 -9.36 4.14
C GLU A 246 -2.63 -9.85 2.68
N ILE A 247 -3.09 -8.99 1.77
CA ILE A 247 -3.30 -9.35 0.37
C ILE A 247 -2.24 -8.67 -0.50
N ALA A 248 -1.39 -9.47 -1.13
CA ALA A 248 -0.25 -8.98 -1.91
C ALA A 248 -0.66 -8.66 -3.36
N VAL A 249 -0.65 -7.37 -3.69
CA VAL A 249 -0.92 -6.88 -5.05
C VAL A 249 0.40 -6.54 -5.72
N ALA A 250 0.71 -7.22 -6.82
CA ALA A 250 1.89 -6.90 -7.61
C ALA A 250 1.84 -5.42 -8.02
N LEU A 251 2.91 -4.66 -7.73
CA LEU A 251 3.01 -3.32 -8.27
C LEU A 251 2.94 -3.44 -9.80
N PRO A 252 2.26 -2.52 -10.50
CA PRO A 252 2.38 -2.44 -11.94
C PRO A 252 3.87 -2.37 -12.22
N SER A 253 4.39 -3.36 -12.94
CA SER A 253 5.83 -3.60 -13.04
C SER A 253 6.53 -2.26 -13.24
N LYS A 254 7.24 -1.78 -12.21
CA LYS A 254 8.24 -0.72 -12.38
C LYS A 254 9.31 -1.35 -13.26
N THR A 255 9.15 -1.29 -14.57
CA THR A 255 10.30 -1.29 -15.46
C THR A 255 11.03 0.03 -15.18
N ALA A 256 11.84 0.05 -14.12
CA ALA A 256 12.47 1.23 -13.52
C ALA A 256 11.49 2.38 -13.18
N PRO A 257 11.87 3.35 -12.33
CA PRO A 257 11.33 4.68 -12.46
C PRO A 257 11.56 5.09 -13.91
N VAL A 258 10.50 5.41 -14.64
CA VAL A 258 10.65 6.16 -15.89
C VAL A 258 11.33 7.47 -15.52
N PRO A 259 12.59 7.70 -15.95
CA PRO A 259 13.30 8.88 -15.51
C PRO A 259 12.53 10.11 -15.98
N GLY A 260 12.51 11.20 -15.18
CA GLY A 260 11.81 12.44 -15.52
C GLY A 260 12.25 13.08 -16.84
N LYS A 261 13.22 12.48 -17.53
CA LYS A 261 13.71 12.81 -18.88
C LYS A 261 13.52 11.67 -19.90
N LEU A 262 12.52 10.80 -19.79
CA LEU A 262 12.33 9.68 -20.74
C LEU A 262 12.37 10.12 -22.22
N ALA A 263 11.88 11.32 -22.53
CA ALA A 263 11.94 11.89 -23.88
C ALA A 263 13.35 12.22 -24.39
N SER A 264 14.35 12.29 -23.50
CA SER A 264 15.77 12.46 -23.85
C SER A 264 16.52 11.12 -23.91
N PHE A 265 15.87 9.99 -23.61
CA PHE A 265 16.54 8.70 -23.59
C PHE A 265 16.76 8.20 -25.01
N SER A 266 17.95 7.67 -25.27
CA SER A 266 18.23 6.93 -26.50
C SER A 266 17.51 5.59 -26.47
N ILE A 267 16.91 5.19 -27.59
CA ILE A 267 16.31 3.86 -27.74
C ILE A 267 17.32 2.98 -28.48
N ILE A 268 17.82 1.93 -27.84
CA ILE A 268 18.81 1.03 -28.40
C ILE A 268 18.15 -0.33 -28.61
N VAL A 269 18.08 -0.80 -29.85
CA VAL A 269 17.47 -2.09 -30.19
C VAL A 269 18.50 -2.99 -30.84
N ASN A 270 18.79 -4.16 -30.25
CA ASN A 270 19.87 -5.06 -30.69
C ASN A 270 21.20 -4.33 -30.94
N GLY A 271 21.59 -3.46 -30.01
CA GLY A 271 22.81 -2.66 -30.09
C GLY A 271 22.76 -1.46 -31.05
N THR A 272 21.66 -1.26 -31.78
CA THR A 272 21.49 -0.13 -32.70
C THR A 272 20.67 0.98 -32.07
N THR A 273 21.24 2.19 -31.95
CA THR A 273 20.50 3.39 -31.53
C THR A 273 19.52 3.85 -32.62
N LEU A 274 18.25 4.01 -32.26
CA LEU A 274 17.22 4.57 -33.14
C LEU A 274 17.31 6.09 -33.18
N THR A 275 17.20 6.67 -34.38
CA THR A 275 17.16 8.12 -34.60
C THR A 275 15.75 8.58 -35.00
N GLY A 276 15.42 9.86 -34.77
CA GLY A 276 14.14 10.46 -35.19
C GLY A 276 12.90 10.01 -34.41
N VAL A 277 13.06 9.17 -33.38
CA VAL A 277 11.98 8.73 -32.49
C VAL A 277 12.35 8.94 -31.04
N LYS A 278 11.33 9.13 -30.19
CA LYS A 278 11.52 9.38 -28.76
C LYS A 278 10.54 8.52 -27.97
N LEU A 279 10.96 8.11 -26.78
CA LEU A 279 10.03 7.61 -25.79
C LEU A 279 9.21 8.76 -25.20
N TYR A 280 8.05 8.47 -24.65
CA TYR A 280 7.33 9.47 -23.85
C TYR A 280 6.53 8.80 -22.73
N VAL A 281 6.11 9.61 -21.76
CA VAL A 281 5.24 9.15 -20.68
C VAL A 281 3.80 9.38 -21.08
N GLY A 282 3.05 8.31 -21.27
CA GLY A 282 1.62 8.31 -21.56
C GLY A 282 0.76 8.61 -20.32
N ARG A 283 -0.54 8.35 -20.44
CA ARG A 283 -1.45 8.43 -19.29
C ARG A 283 -1.00 7.46 -18.20
N ASP A 284 -1.32 7.82 -16.95
CA ASP A 284 -1.02 6.99 -15.77
C ASP A 284 0.47 6.65 -15.58
N GLY A 285 1.37 7.44 -16.15
CA GLY A 285 2.82 7.27 -15.97
C GLY A 285 3.46 6.17 -16.83
N ILE A 286 2.74 5.62 -17.80
CA ILE A 286 3.20 4.48 -18.60
C ILE A 286 4.21 4.93 -19.67
N ALA A 287 5.40 4.34 -19.70
CA ALA A 287 6.37 4.57 -20.77
C ALA A 287 5.82 4.04 -22.10
N MET A 288 5.87 4.89 -23.13
CA MET A 288 5.39 4.59 -24.47
C MET A 288 6.57 4.58 -25.45
N ALA A 289 6.59 3.60 -26.34
CA ALA A 289 7.66 3.36 -27.30
C ALA A 289 7.14 3.17 -28.73
N PRO A 290 7.92 3.59 -29.74
CA PRO A 290 7.49 3.59 -31.14
C PRO A 290 7.44 2.16 -31.68
N LEU A 291 6.23 1.67 -31.97
CA LEU A 291 5.99 0.27 -32.31
C LEU A 291 6.78 -0.18 -33.53
N ARG A 292 6.67 0.57 -34.64
CA ARG A 292 7.21 0.16 -35.95
C ARG A 292 8.74 0.06 -35.91
N GLN A 293 9.41 1.10 -35.41
CA GLN A 293 10.86 1.23 -35.44
C GLN A 293 11.53 0.19 -34.53
N VAL A 294 10.99 -0.03 -33.33
CA VAL A 294 11.52 -1.04 -32.41
C VAL A 294 11.25 -2.44 -32.95
N SER A 295 10.01 -2.74 -33.36
CA SER A 295 9.67 -4.11 -33.80
C SER A 295 10.41 -4.51 -35.07
N ALA A 296 10.61 -3.58 -36.02
CA ALA A 296 11.40 -3.82 -37.22
C ALA A 296 12.86 -4.20 -36.88
N LYS A 297 13.49 -3.52 -35.90
CA LYS A 297 14.85 -3.87 -35.43
C LYS A 297 14.91 -5.18 -34.64
N LEU A 298 13.80 -5.61 -34.05
CA LEU A 298 13.64 -6.94 -33.48
C LEU A 298 13.33 -8.02 -34.54
N GLY A 299 13.21 -7.64 -35.83
CA GLY A 299 12.98 -8.56 -36.94
C GLY A 299 11.51 -8.89 -37.22
N TYR A 300 10.56 -8.09 -36.72
CA TYR A 300 9.15 -8.25 -37.03
C TYR A 300 8.76 -7.42 -38.26
N GLY A 301 7.97 -8.03 -39.15
CA GLY A 301 7.20 -7.30 -40.15
C GLY A 301 5.93 -6.71 -39.52
N LEU A 302 5.42 -5.62 -40.11
CA LEU A 302 4.22 -4.92 -39.63
C LEU A 302 3.26 -4.70 -40.80
N GLU A 303 2.01 -5.13 -40.62
CA GLU A 303 0.93 -4.99 -41.59
C GLU A 303 -0.28 -4.26 -41.00
N TRP A 304 -1.02 -3.55 -41.84
CA TRP A 304 -2.26 -2.89 -41.48
C TRP A 304 -3.40 -3.55 -42.23
N LYS A 305 -4.40 -4.03 -41.50
CA LYS A 305 -5.57 -4.67 -42.09
C LYS A 305 -6.81 -4.43 -41.22
N ASP A 306 -7.90 -3.97 -41.83
CA ASP A 306 -9.20 -3.79 -41.18
C ASP A 306 -9.16 -2.97 -39.88
N GLY A 307 -8.34 -1.90 -39.85
CA GLY A 307 -8.15 -1.06 -38.67
C GLY A 307 -7.33 -1.68 -37.54
N GLN A 308 -6.75 -2.87 -37.76
CA GLN A 308 -5.81 -3.53 -36.86
C GLN A 308 -4.38 -3.44 -37.39
N VAL A 309 -3.43 -3.57 -36.46
CA VAL A 309 -2.00 -3.68 -36.73
C VAL A 309 -1.57 -5.10 -36.42
N GLY A 310 -1.08 -5.81 -37.43
CA GLY A 310 -0.47 -7.12 -37.31
C GLY A 310 1.04 -7.01 -37.23
N LEU A 311 1.68 -7.76 -36.33
CA LEU A 311 3.11 -8.03 -36.36
C LEU A 311 3.36 -9.52 -36.57
N HIS A 312 4.39 -9.82 -37.36
CA HIS A 312 4.76 -11.20 -37.67
C HIS A 312 6.27 -11.40 -37.66
N LYS A 313 6.72 -12.53 -37.10
CA LYS A 313 8.12 -13.00 -37.15
C LYS A 313 8.13 -14.53 -37.09
N GLY A 314 8.48 -15.17 -38.20
CA GLY A 314 8.35 -16.63 -38.31
C GLY A 314 6.90 -17.07 -38.13
N THR A 315 6.64 -17.94 -37.16
CA THR A 315 5.28 -18.43 -36.81
C THR A 315 4.51 -17.51 -35.86
N GLN A 316 5.17 -16.55 -35.22
CA GLN A 316 4.54 -15.66 -34.25
C GLN A 316 3.63 -14.66 -34.96
N ARG A 317 2.41 -14.53 -34.44
CA ARG A 317 1.42 -13.53 -34.91
C ARG A 317 0.88 -12.74 -33.74
N ILE A 318 1.03 -11.42 -33.84
CA ILE A 318 0.55 -10.47 -32.85
C ILE A 318 -0.43 -9.51 -33.52
N THR A 319 -1.58 -9.25 -32.89
CA THR A 319 -2.55 -8.26 -33.34
C THR A 319 -2.88 -7.26 -32.24
N LEU A 320 -3.03 -6.00 -32.63
CA LEU A 320 -3.42 -4.90 -31.76
C LEU A 320 -4.23 -3.86 -32.53
N GLN A 321 -5.03 -3.07 -31.80
CA GLN A 321 -5.85 -2.02 -32.38
C GLN A 321 -5.63 -0.70 -31.65
N THR A 322 -5.45 0.38 -32.41
CA THR A 322 -5.34 1.74 -31.85
C THR A 322 -6.55 2.05 -30.96
N GLY A 323 -6.30 2.58 -29.77
CA GLY A 323 -7.35 2.96 -28.81
C GLY A 323 -7.92 1.82 -27.97
N LYS A 324 -7.50 0.56 -28.16
CA LYS A 324 -7.90 -0.58 -27.32
C LYS A 324 -6.71 -1.16 -26.56
N ASP A 325 -6.79 -1.22 -25.24
CA ASP A 325 -5.78 -1.85 -24.37
C ASP A 325 -5.94 -3.39 -24.40
N THR A 326 -5.74 -3.97 -25.58
CA THR A 326 -5.81 -5.41 -25.79
C THR A 326 -4.81 -5.78 -26.88
N TYR A 327 -3.88 -6.66 -26.53
CA TYR A 327 -2.79 -7.13 -27.37
C TYR A 327 -2.87 -8.64 -27.45
N SER A 328 -3.07 -9.19 -28.65
CA SER A 328 -3.24 -10.62 -28.84
C SER A 328 -1.97 -11.23 -29.43
N ALA A 329 -1.41 -12.25 -28.78
CA ALA A 329 -0.26 -13.00 -29.26
C ALA A 329 -0.50 -14.49 -29.02
N ASP A 330 -0.29 -15.33 -30.04
CA ASP A 330 -0.34 -16.81 -29.93
C ASP A 330 -1.58 -17.37 -29.21
N LYS A 331 -2.75 -16.75 -29.45
CA LYS A 331 -4.09 -17.05 -28.88
C LYS A 331 -4.37 -16.53 -27.46
N GLU A 332 -3.42 -15.84 -26.83
CA GLU A 332 -3.63 -15.13 -25.57
C GLU A 332 -3.84 -13.63 -25.81
N SER A 333 -4.69 -12.99 -25.01
CA SER A 333 -4.88 -11.54 -25.03
C SER A 333 -4.44 -10.93 -23.71
N LEU A 334 -3.64 -9.87 -23.77
CA LEU A 334 -3.13 -9.14 -22.61
C LEU A 334 -3.64 -7.69 -22.61
N SER A 335 -3.91 -7.16 -21.42
CA SER A 335 -4.03 -5.72 -21.17
C SER A 335 -2.74 -5.25 -20.50
N LEU A 336 -2.20 -4.11 -20.97
CA LEU A 336 -0.92 -3.57 -20.53
C LEU A 336 -1.07 -2.26 -19.76
N GLY A 337 -2.30 -1.83 -19.49
CA GLY A 337 -2.64 -0.61 -18.77
C GLY A 337 -2.69 0.64 -19.65
N ALA A 338 -2.32 0.55 -20.93
CA ALA A 338 -2.48 1.63 -21.90
C ALA A 338 -2.68 1.08 -23.32
N ALA A 339 -3.61 1.70 -24.04
CA ALA A 339 -3.90 1.38 -25.43
C ALA A 339 -2.80 1.88 -26.39
N PRO A 340 -2.66 1.29 -27.59
CA PRO A 340 -1.84 1.86 -28.65
C PRO A 340 -2.38 3.22 -29.07
N VAL A 341 -1.50 4.21 -29.25
CA VAL A 341 -1.86 5.59 -29.61
C VAL A 341 -0.97 6.11 -30.72
N VAL A 342 -1.58 6.75 -31.72
CA VAL A 342 -0.83 7.49 -32.74
C VAL A 342 -0.51 8.89 -32.21
N LYS A 343 0.77 9.24 -32.20
CA LYS A 343 1.28 10.56 -31.82
C LYS A 343 2.37 10.99 -32.79
N TYR A 344 2.28 12.21 -33.34
CA TYR A 344 3.25 12.73 -34.33
C TYR A 344 3.51 11.74 -35.48
N ASN A 345 2.44 11.21 -36.08
CA ASN A 345 2.49 10.23 -37.18
C ASN A 345 3.22 8.90 -36.84
N THR A 346 3.43 8.62 -35.56
CA THR A 346 4.08 7.39 -35.07
C THR A 346 3.10 6.65 -34.16
N LEU A 347 2.92 5.35 -34.39
CA LEU A 347 2.15 4.49 -33.50
C LEU A 347 3.01 4.08 -32.31
N TYR A 348 2.52 4.37 -31.11
CA TYR A 348 3.16 4.02 -29.85
C TYR A 348 2.37 2.95 -29.13
N VAL A 349 3.10 2.09 -28.43
CA VAL A 349 2.59 1.08 -27.51
C VAL A 349 3.27 1.23 -26.16
N PRO A 350 2.71 0.72 -25.06
CA PRO A 350 3.42 0.60 -23.79
C PRO A 350 4.76 -0.07 -24.00
N LEU A 351 5.84 0.42 -23.39
CA LEU A 351 7.16 -0.20 -23.50
C LEU A 351 7.13 -1.67 -23.02
N SER A 352 6.25 -1.99 -22.08
CA SER A 352 5.98 -3.36 -21.63
C SER A 352 5.44 -4.28 -22.73
N PHE A 353 4.94 -3.76 -23.86
CA PHE A 353 4.57 -4.55 -25.03
C PHE A 353 5.76 -5.38 -25.52
N PHE A 354 6.95 -4.78 -25.59
CA PHE A 354 8.13 -5.46 -26.10
C PHE A 354 8.55 -6.63 -25.21
N SER A 355 8.44 -6.49 -23.88
CA SER A 355 8.78 -7.57 -22.96
C SER A 355 7.66 -8.58 -22.73
N LYS A 356 6.41 -8.14 -22.60
CA LYS A 356 5.28 -9.02 -22.26
C LYS A 356 4.69 -9.71 -23.48
N VAL A 357 4.66 -9.04 -24.63
CA VAL A 357 4.05 -9.55 -25.86
C VAL A 357 5.13 -10.10 -26.79
N LEU A 358 6.15 -9.33 -27.13
CA LEU A 358 7.21 -9.78 -28.05
C LEU A 358 8.32 -10.61 -27.38
N LYS A 359 8.24 -10.79 -26.05
CA LYS A 359 9.20 -11.53 -25.22
C LYS A 359 10.66 -11.04 -25.34
N ALA A 360 10.85 -9.77 -25.69
CA ALA A 360 12.15 -9.11 -25.70
C ALA A 360 12.62 -8.74 -24.29
N THR A 361 13.93 -8.64 -24.09
CA THR A 361 14.51 -8.07 -22.87
C THR A 361 14.44 -6.55 -22.95
N VAL A 362 13.89 -5.88 -21.91
CA VAL A 362 13.82 -4.42 -21.84
C VAL A 362 14.52 -3.93 -20.57
N THR A 363 15.60 -3.16 -20.74
CA THR A 363 16.44 -2.68 -19.64
C THR A 363 16.60 -1.16 -19.69
N TYR A 364 16.51 -0.52 -18.52
CA TYR A 364 16.76 0.91 -18.38
C TYR A 364 18.21 1.15 -17.96
N SER A 365 18.85 2.13 -18.57
CA SER A 365 20.17 2.65 -18.20
C SER A 365 20.07 4.13 -17.81
N LYS A 366 21.19 4.78 -17.53
CA LYS A 366 21.23 6.18 -17.05
C LYS A 366 20.57 7.17 -18.03
N ASP A 367 20.67 6.91 -19.33
CA ASP A 367 20.26 7.81 -20.43
C ASP A 367 19.68 7.07 -21.65
N SER A 368 19.38 5.77 -21.49
CA SER A 368 18.92 4.93 -22.59
C SER A 368 17.99 3.81 -22.14
N VAL A 369 17.19 3.32 -23.08
CA VAL A 369 16.42 2.08 -22.95
C VAL A 369 16.95 1.08 -23.97
N LEU A 370 17.39 -0.07 -23.49
CA LEU A 370 17.89 -1.17 -24.29
C LEU A 370 16.78 -2.21 -24.49
N ILE A 371 16.57 -2.64 -25.73
CA ILE A 371 15.55 -3.62 -26.13
C ILE A 371 16.24 -4.70 -26.98
N GLN A 372 16.20 -5.95 -26.56
CA GLN A 372 16.94 -7.06 -27.21
C GLN A 372 16.06 -8.30 -27.39
#